data_AF-A0A8T4Z7U7-F1
#
_entry.id   AF-A0A8T4Z7U7-F1
#
_cell.length_a   1.000
_cell.length_b   1.000
_cell.length_c   1.000
_cell.angle_alpha   90.00
_cell.angle_beta   90.00
_cell.angle_gamma   90.00
#
_symmetry.space_group_name_H-M   'P 1'
#
loop_
_entity.id
_entity.type
_entity.pdbx_description
1 polymer ?
#
loop_
_entity_poly.entity_id
_entity_poly.type
_entity_poly.pdbx_seq_one_letter_code
_entity_poly.pdbx_strand_id
1 'polypeptide(L)' 'MFDMLVFLASVIVISLSGVMMPGPVTAVTIVKGRRDGNAGALVAVGHGIVEVPLMVLIYLGFA' A
#
# COMPACT_ATOMS: atom_id res chain seq x y z
N MET A 1 5.32 -24.44 -12.58
CA MET A 1 6.11 -23.19 -12.80
C MET A 1 5.23 -22.10 -13.41
N PHE A 2 4.51 -22.42 -14.49
CA PHE A 2 3.58 -21.47 -15.14
C PHE A 2 2.49 -20.97 -14.18
N ASP A 3 1.89 -21.85 -13.38
CA ASP A 3 0.85 -21.48 -12.40
C ASP A 3 1.34 -20.48 -11.34
N MET A 4 2.60 -20.63 -10.90
CA MET A 4 3.22 -19.72 -9.93
C MET A 4 3.42 -18.33 -10.53
N LEU A 5 3.81 -18.26 -11.81
CA LEU A 5 3.95 -16.98 -12.52
C LEU A 5 2.59 -16.28 -12.68
N VAL A 6 1.55 -17.05 -13.05
CA VAL A 6 0.18 -16.53 -13.19
C VAL A 6 -0.36 -16.03 -11.86
N PHE A 7 -0.10 -16.75 -10.76
CA PHE A 7 -0.46 -16.31 -9.41
C PHE A 7 0.26 -15.01 -9.02
N LEU A 8 1.58 -14.93 -9.23
CA LEU A 8 2.31 -13.72 -8.87
C LEU A 8 1.86 -12.51 -9.71
N ALA A 9 1.59 -12.72 -10.99
CA ALA A 9 1.03 -11.71 -11.87
C ALA A 9 -0.35 -11.24 -11.40
N SER A 10 -1.23 -12.16 -10.97
CA SER A 10 -2.55 -11.79 -10.45
C SER A 10 -2.44 -11.02 -9.13
N VAL A 11 -1.57 -11.43 -8.22
CA VAL A 11 -1.30 -10.72 -6.96
C VAL A 11 -0.85 -9.28 -7.24
N ILE A 12 0.06 -9.10 -8.19
CA ILE A 12 0.54 -7.77 -8.60
C ILE A 12 -0.61 -6.93 -9.15
N VAL A 13 -1.37 -7.45 -10.13
CA VAL A 13 -2.48 -6.72 -10.79
C VAL A 13 -3.57 -6.32 -9.79
N ILE A 14 -3.99 -7.27 -8.94
CA ILE A 14 -5.04 -7.04 -7.95
C ILE A 14 -4.57 -6.01 -6.92
N SER A 15 -3.37 -6.17 -6.37
CA SER A 15 -2.84 -5.25 -5.34
C SER A 15 -2.62 -3.84 -5.88
N LEU A 16 -2.08 -3.71 -7.10
CA LEU A 16 -1.90 -2.41 -7.77
C LEU A 16 -3.22 -1.67 -7.95
N SER A 17 -4.30 -2.39 -8.30
CA SER A 17 -5.61 -1.75 -8.48
C SER A 17 -6.13 -1.12 -7.17
N GLY A 18 -5.90 -1.77 -6.03
CA GLY A 18 -6.25 -1.24 -4.72
C GLY A 18 -5.43 -0.01 -4.35
N VAL A 19 -4.10 -0.08 -4.50
CA VAL A 19 -3.19 1.03 -4.12
C VAL A 19 -3.36 2.26 -5.01
N MET A 20 -3.75 2.08 -6.28
CA MET A 20 -3.97 3.19 -7.23
C MET A 20 -5.34 3.86 -7.08
N MET A 21 -6.27 3.29 -6.30
CA MET A 21 -7.59 3.88 -6.09
C MET A 21 -7.44 5.23 -5.35
N PRO A 22 -8.05 6.34 -5.85
CA PRO A 22 -7.92 7.63 -5.20
C PRO A 22 -8.61 7.63 -3.84
N GLY A 23 -7.87 8.01 -2.80
CA GLY A 23 -8.38 8.08 -1.42
C GLY A 23 -7.68 9.13 -0.57
N PRO A 24 -7.85 9.09 0.76
CA PRO A 24 -7.24 10.06 1.69
C PRO A 24 -5.72 10.14 1.58
N VAL A 25 -5.03 9.00 1.46
CA VAL A 25 -3.58 8.92 1.28
C VAL A 25 -3.15 9.63 -0.02
N THR A 26 -3.85 9.38 -1.13
CA THR A 26 -3.61 10.05 -2.41
C THR A 26 -3.81 11.56 -2.30
N ALA A 27 -4.91 12.00 -1.67
CA ALA A 27 -5.22 13.42 -1.52
C ALA A 27 -4.13 14.16 -0.71
N VAL A 28 -3.73 13.60 0.44
CA VAL A 28 -2.68 14.18 1.30
C VAL A 28 -1.34 14.19 0.58
N THR A 29 -1.01 13.13 -0.15
CA THR A 29 0.24 13.02 -0.91
C THR A 29 0.33 14.07 -2.01
N ILE A 30 -0.76 14.33 -2.74
CA ILE A 30 -0.82 15.40 -3.75
C ILE A 30 -0.60 16.78 -3.10
N VAL A 31 -1.29 17.07 -2.00
CA VAL A 31 -1.19 18.37 -1.32
C VAL A 31 0.23 18.58 -0.77
N LYS A 32 0.80 17.57 -0.10
CA LYS A 32 2.12 17.68 0.52
C LYS A 32 3.26 17.60 -0.52
N GLY A 33 3.04 16.87 -1.61
CA GLY A 33 3.95 16.74 -2.75
C GLY A 33 4.30 18.08 -3.42
N ARG A 34 3.41 19.07 -3.33
CA ARG A 34 3.68 20.44 -3.82
C ARG A 34 4.80 21.16 -3.07
N ARG A 35 5.08 20.75 -1.83
CA ARG A 35 6.13 21.35 -0.97
C ARG A 35 7.38 20.48 -0.89
N ASP A 36 7.25 19.18 -1.07
CA ASP A 36 8.35 18.21 -0.94
C ASP A 36 8.13 17.05 -1.93
N GLY A 37 9.06 16.85 -2.85
CA GLY A 37 9.01 15.77 -3.84
C GLY A 37 9.04 14.37 -3.21
N ASN A 38 9.55 14.24 -1.99
CA ASN A 38 9.62 12.98 -1.25
C ASN A 38 8.38 12.71 -0.39
N ALA A 39 7.38 13.59 -0.41
CA ALA A 39 6.18 13.46 0.41
C ALA A 39 5.48 12.10 0.25
N GLY A 40 5.44 11.54 -0.96
CA GLY A 40 4.83 10.23 -1.20
C GLY A 40 5.55 9.09 -0.48
N ALA A 41 6.88 9.07 -0.52
CA ALA A 41 7.67 8.06 0.19
C ALA A 41 7.47 8.19 1.72
N LEU A 42 7.47 9.41 2.25
CA LEU A 42 7.25 9.65 3.68
C LEU A 42 5.86 9.23 4.14
N VAL A 43 4.82 9.55 3.36
CA VAL A 43 3.44 9.14 3.66
C VAL A 43 3.30 7.62 3.59
N ALA A 44 3.87 6.97 2.58
CA ALA A 44 3.84 5.51 2.43
C ALA A 44 4.52 4.79 3.60
N VAL A 45 5.70 5.27 4.03
CA VAL A 45 6.39 4.72 5.20
C VAL A 45 5.54 4.90 6.46
N GLY A 46 5.00 6.09 6.70
CA GLY A 46 4.16 6.36 7.87
C GLY A 46 2.89 5.49 7.90
N HIS A 47 2.26 5.27 6.75
CA HIS A 47 1.10 4.39 6.62
C HIS A 47 1.46 2.92 6.90
N GLY A 48 2.55 2.44 6.29
CA GLY A 48 3.02 1.06 6.46
C GLY A 48 3.45 0.73 7.90
N ILE A 49 3.95 1.70 8.66
CA ILE A 49 4.27 1.52 10.09
C ILE A 49 3.06 1.10 10.91
N VAL A 50 1.85 1.53 10.55
CA VAL A 50 0.62 1.16 11.26
C VAL A 50 -0.01 -0.09 10.64
N GLU A 51 -0.05 -0.17 9.31
CA GLU A 51 -0.68 -1.29 8.61
C GLU A 51 0.07 -2.62 8.80
N VAL A 52 1.41 -2.63 8.77
CA VAL A 52 2.16 -3.88 8.88
C VAL A 52 1.94 -4.57 10.23
N PRO A 53 2.04 -3.88 11.39
CA PRO A 53 1.66 -4.46 12.67
C PRO A 53 0.20 -4.92 12.71
N LEU A 54 -0.73 -4.13 12.14
CA LEU A 54 -2.14 -4.50 12.09
C LEU A 54 -2.36 -5.79 11.29
N MET A 55 -1.71 -5.94 10.14
CA MET A 55 -1.75 -7.18 9.35
C MET A 55 -1.22 -8.38 10.14
N VAL A 56 -0.13 -8.21 10.91
CA VAL A 56 0.39 -9.27 11.78
C VAL A 56 -0.61 -9.65 12.87
N LEU A 57 -1.26 -8.66 13.49
CA LEU A 57 -2.28 -8.91 14.51
C LEU A 57 -3.50 -9.66 13.95
N ILE A 58 -3.99 -9.25 12.79
CA ILE A 58 -5.09 -9.94 12.09
C ILE A 58 -4.66 -11.37 11.74
N TYR A 59 -3.45 -11.56 11.21
CA TYR A 59 -2.91 -12.87 10.84
C TYR A 59 -2.83 -13.83 12.04
N LEU A 60 -2.48 -13.32 13.22
CA LEU A 60 -2.42 -14.10 14.46
C LEU A 60 -3.80 -14.30 15.12
N GLY A 61 -4.88 -13.71 14.57
CA GLY A 61 -6.24 -13.83 15.07
C GLY A 61 -6.59 -12.93 16.26
N PHE A 62 -5.83 -11.84 16.47
CA PHE A 62 -6.09 -10.88 17.54
C PHE A 62 -7.09 -9.76 17.17
N ALA A 63 -7.58 -9.75 15.93
CA ALA A 63 -8.50 -8.74 15.39
C ALA A 63 -9.55 -9.40 14.49
#